data_AF-A0A5U5NN59-F1
#
_entry.id   AF-A0A5U5NN59-F1
#
_cell.length_a   1.000
_cell.length_b   1.000
_cell.length_c   1.000
_cell.angle_alpha   90.00
_cell.angle_beta   90.00
_cell.angle_gamma   90.00
#
_symmetry.space_group_name_H-M   'P 1'
#
loop_
_entity.id
_entity.type
_entity.pdbx_description
1 polymer ?
#
loop_
_entity_poly.entity_id
_entity_poly.type
_entity_poly.pdbx_seq_one_letter_code
_entity_poly.pdbx_strand_id
1 'polypeptide(L)'
;RRCLERAGWQLTEVDLIEANEAFAAQALSVGKMLEWDERRVNVNGGAIALGHPIGASGCRILVSLVHEMVKRDARKGLATLCIGGGQGVALTIERD
;
A
#
# COMPACT_ATOMS: atom_id res chain seq x y z
N ARG A 1 6.05 -8.22 3.83
CA ARG A 1 7.26 -9.05 4.04
C ARG A 1 7.51 -9.96 2.85
N ARG A 2 6.79 -11.08 2.67
CA ARG A 2 6.94 -11.99 1.51
C ARG A 2 7.02 -11.32 0.13
N CYS A 3 6.22 -10.30 -0.14
CA CYS A 3 6.28 -9.57 -1.43
C CYS A 3 7.58 -8.79 -1.61
N LEU A 4 8.06 -8.12 -0.55
CA LEU A 4 9.32 -7.39 -0.54
C LEU A 4 10.50 -8.35 -0.67
N GLU A 5 10.47 -9.48 0.05
CA GLU A 5 11.47 -10.54 -0.06
C GLU A 5 11.58 -11.08 -1.49
N ARG A 6 10.43 -11.31 -2.16
CA ARG A 6 10.40 -11.74 -3.57
C ARG A 6 10.96 -10.70 -4.53
N ALA A 7 10.78 -9.41 -4.23
CA ALA A 7 11.35 -8.32 -5.01
C ALA A 7 12.83 -8.05 -4.67
N GLY A 8 13.37 -8.67 -3.62
CA GLY A 8 14.71 -8.38 -3.11
C GLY A 8 14.82 -6.98 -2.50
N TRP A 9 13.72 -6.42 -1.97
CA TRP A 9 13.66 -5.07 -1.41
C TRP A 9 13.53 -5.10 0.12
N GLN A 10 14.11 -4.09 0.75
CA GLN A 10 13.81 -3.71 2.13
C GLN A 10 12.63 -2.72 2.15
N LEU A 11 11.88 -2.69 3.26
CA LEU A 11 10.76 -1.75 3.41
C LEU A 11 11.22 -0.29 3.31
N THR A 12 12.44 0.02 3.76
CA THR A 12 13.04 1.35 3.71
C THR A 12 13.32 1.86 2.30
N GLU A 13 13.42 0.95 1.33
CA GLU A 13 13.59 1.26 -0.10
C GLU A 13 12.27 1.57 -0.79
N VAL A 14 11.12 1.34 -0.16
CA VAL A 14 9.81 1.64 -0.73
C VAL A 14 9.52 3.13 -0.55
N ASP A 15 9.27 3.83 -1.65
CA ASP A 15 9.03 5.27 -1.65
C ASP A 15 7.59 5.61 -1.26
N LEU A 16 6.63 4.82 -1.74
CA LEU A 16 5.20 5.03 -1.52
C LEU A 16 4.48 3.70 -1.26
N ILE A 17 3.55 3.73 -0.31
CA ILE A 17 2.73 2.60 0.10
C ILE A 17 1.25 2.99 0.01
N GLU A 18 0.49 2.18 -0.71
CA GLU A 18 -0.97 2.20 -0.71
C GLU A 18 -1.48 0.96 0.01
N ALA A 19 -1.95 1.14 1.24
CA ALA A 19 -2.50 0.08 2.09
C ALA A 19 -3.99 0.32 2.29
N ASN A 20 -4.84 -0.59 1.81
CA ASN A 20 -6.29 -0.43 1.91
C ASN A 20 -6.73 -0.27 3.38
N GLU A 21 -7.40 0.83 3.68
CA GLU A 21 -7.86 1.17 5.03
C GLU A 21 -9.26 0.60 5.29
N ALA A 22 -9.37 -0.72 5.42
CA ALA A 22 -10.65 -1.34 5.77
C ALA A 22 -11.15 -0.84 7.14
N PHE A 23 -10.23 -0.64 8.08
CA PHE A 23 -10.47 -0.06 9.40
C PHE A 23 -9.21 0.68 9.88
N ALA A 24 -9.38 1.78 10.62
CA ALA A 24 -8.24 2.52 11.21
C ALA A 24 -7.40 1.63 12.14
N ALA A 25 -8.05 0.83 13.00
CA ALA A 25 -7.35 -0.09 13.90
C ALA A 25 -6.49 -1.12 13.16
N GLN A 26 -6.95 -1.59 11.99
CA GLN A 26 -6.19 -2.51 11.15
C GLN A 26 -4.97 -1.82 10.53
N ALA A 27 -5.13 -0.62 9.96
CA ALA A 27 -4.03 0.12 9.36
C ALA A 27 -2.94 0.45 10.39
N LEU A 28 -3.33 0.93 11.59
CA LEU A 28 -2.41 1.23 12.69
C LEU A 28 -1.67 -0.02 13.19
N SER A 29 -2.36 -1.14 13.34
CA SER A 29 -1.76 -2.41 13.78
C SER A 29 -0.71 -2.91 12.78
N VAL A 30 -1.03 -2.90 11.48
CA VAL A 30 -0.09 -3.28 10.42
C VAL A 30 1.10 -2.34 10.38
N GLY A 31 0.87 -1.02 10.49
CA GLY A 31 1.92 -0.02 10.50
C GLY A 31 2.90 -0.19 11.65
N LYS A 32 2.37 -0.42 12.86
CA LYS A 32 3.21 -0.71 14.04
C LYS A 32 4.02 -2.00 13.86
N MET A 33 3.46 -3.04 13.24
CA MET A 33 4.15 -4.32 13.06
C MET A 33 5.21 -4.27 11.95
N LEU A 34 4.98 -3.48 10.90
CA LEU A 34 5.93 -3.32 9.79
C LEU A 34 6.94 -2.21 10.03
N GLU A 35 6.68 -1.31 11.00
CA GLU A 35 7.50 -0.13 11.27
C GLU A 35 7.69 0.72 10.00
N TRP A 36 6.61 0.90 9.23
CA TRP A 36 6.65 1.73 8.04
C TRP A 36 6.75 3.23 8.39
N ASP A 37 7.23 4.02 7.44
CA ASP A 37 7.19 5.48 7.53
C ASP A 37 5.78 5.97 7.15
N GLU A 38 5.03 6.48 8.13
CA GLU A 38 3.68 7.00 7.94
C GLU A 38 3.59 8.10 6.87
N ARG A 39 4.69 8.81 6.60
CA ARG A 39 4.74 9.88 5.57
C ARG A 39 4.73 9.33 4.14
N ARG A 40 4.92 8.01 3.98
CA ARG A 40 4.92 7.30 2.70
C ARG A 40 3.63 6.50 2.48
N VAL A 41 2.79 6.37 3.49
CA VAL A 41 1.59 5.51 3.46
C VAL A 41 0.36 6.35 3.19
N ASN A 42 -0.45 5.95 2.21
CA ASN A 42 -1.77 6.55 1.91
C ASN A 42 -1.72 8.08 1.84
N VAL A 43 -0.69 8.63 1.17
CA VAL A 43 -0.37 10.07 1.18
C VAL A 43 -1.45 10.96 0.57
N ASN A 44 -2.40 10.37 -0.17
CA ASN A 44 -3.56 11.03 -0.76
C ASN A 44 -4.89 10.63 -0.08
N GLY A 45 -4.82 10.04 1.11
CA GLY A 45 -5.96 9.43 1.81
C GLY A 45 -6.27 8.02 1.33
N GLY A 46 -6.97 7.26 2.17
CA GLY A 46 -7.37 5.89 1.88
C GLY A 46 -8.87 5.65 1.97
N ALA A 47 -9.25 4.38 2.10
CA ALA A 47 -10.63 3.93 2.01
C ALA A 47 -11.57 4.48 3.11
N ILE A 48 -11.04 4.92 4.25
CA ILE A 48 -11.82 5.61 5.29
C ILE A 48 -12.45 6.89 4.74
N ALA A 49 -11.69 7.64 3.94
CA ALA A 49 -12.15 8.90 3.34
C ALA A 49 -12.76 8.70 1.94
N LEU A 50 -12.15 7.84 1.12
CA LEU A 50 -12.46 7.69 -0.30
C LEU A 50 -13.48 6.58 -0.59
N GLY A 51 -13.84 5.79 0.42
CA GLY A 51 -14.73 4.64 0.29
C GLY A 51 -14.03 3.35 -0.17
N HIS A 52 -14.72 2.24 0.00
CA HIS A 52 -14.22 0.89 -0.26
C HIS A 52 -15.17 0.07 -1.15
N PRO A 53 -15.22 0.32 -2.47
CA PRO A 53 -15.93 -0.56 -3.39
C PRO A 53 -15.15 -1.89 -3.49
N ILE A 54 -15.58 -2.91 -2.74
CA ILE A 54 -14.80 -4.11 -2.40
C ILE A 54 -14.06 -4.70 -3.61
N GLY A 55 -14.78 -5.04 -4.69
CA GLY A 55 -14.19 -5.67 -5.87
C GLY A 55 -13.26 -4.76 -6.70
N ALA A 56 -13.40 -3.44 -6.58
CA ALA A 56 -12.61 -2.46 -7.34
C ALA A 56 -11.42 -1.91 -6.54
N SER A 57 -11.44 -2.01 -5.21
CA SER A 57 -10.50 -1.30 -4.34
C SER A 57 -9.04 -1.70 -4.59
N GLY A 58 -8.77 -2.99 -4.87
CA GLY A 58 -7.41 -3.44 -5.22
C GLY A 58 -6.84 -2.73 -6.44
N CYS A 59 -7.64 -2.59 -7.49
CA CYS A 59 -7.24 -1.83 -8.69
C CYS A 59 -7.15 -0.33 -8.39
N ARG A 60 -8.12 0.22 -7.66
CA ARG A 60 -8.14 1.66 -7.30
C ARG A 60 -6.88 2.09 -6.55
N ILE A 61 -6.45 1.32 -5.55
CA ILE A 61 -5.24 1.68 -4.78
C ILE A 61 -3.97 1.56 -5.62
N LEU A 62 -3.90 0.57 -6.52
CA LEU A 62 -2.79 0.44 -7.46
C LEU A 62 -2.71 1.64 -8.42
N VAL A 63 -3.84 2.02 -9.02
CA VAL A 63 -3.91 3.18 -9.91
C VAL A 63 -3.48 4.45 -9.18
N SER A 64 -3.95 4.64 -7.95
CA SER A 64 -3.57 5.79 -7.12
C SER A 64 -2.07 5.81 -6.81
N LEU A 65 -1.50 4.66 -6.48
CA LEU A 65 -0.06 4.48 -6.27
C LEU A 65 0.74 4.90 -7.50
N VAL A 66 0.39 4.36 -8.68
CA VAL A 66 1.10 4.66 -9.95
C VAL A 66 1.07 6.16 -10.25
N HIS A 67 -0.09 6.80 -10.15
CA HIS A 67 -0.21 8.23 -10.40
C HIS A 67 0.60 9.08 -9.40
N GLU A 68 0.61 8.71 -8.12
CA GLU A 68 1.41 9.43 -7.12
C GLU A 68 2.91 9.20 -7.32
N MET A 69 3.31 8.00 -7.74
CA MET A 69 4.70 7.71 -8.09
C MET A 69 5.17 8.56 -9.27
N VAL A 70 4.35 8.70 -10.32
CA VAL A 70 4.64 9.60 -11.44
C VAL A 70 4.74 11.05 -10.98
N LYS A 71 3.79 11.50 -10.15
CA LYS A 71 3.75 12.88 -9.64
C LYS A 71 4.96 13.25 -8.79
N ARG A 72 5.51 12.30 -8.01
CA ARG A 72 6.66 12.52 -7.10
C ARG A 72 8.01 12.08 -7.67
N ASP A 73 8.04 11.62 -8.92
CA ASP A 73 9.22 10.96 -9.50
C ASP A 73 9.73 9.78 -8.63
N ALA A 74 8.81 9.10 -7.92
CA ALA A 74 9.14 7.95 -7.09
C ALA A 74 9.37 6.69 -7.94
N ARG A 75 10.17 5.75 -7.42
CA ARG A 75 10.63 4.59 -8.18
C ARG A 75 10.04 3.28 -7.68
N LYS A 76 9.98 3.04 -6.36
CA LYS A 76 9.51 1.77 -5.78
C LYS A 76 8.20 1.97 -5.01
N GLY A 77 7.15 1.25 -5.41
CA GLY A 77 5.82 1.31 -4.81
C GLY A 77 5.37 -0.03 -4.23
N LEU A 78 4.54 0.02 -3.18
CA LEU A 78 3.88 -1.15 -2.58
C LEU A 78 2.37 -0.91 -2.46
N ALA A 79 1.56 -1.77 -3.09
CA ALA A 79 0.12 -1.83 -2.87
C ALA A 79 -0.23 -3.07 -2.04
N THR A 80 -1.08 -2.96 -1.01
CA THR A 80 -1.47 -4.11 -0.18
C THR A 80 -2.89 -4.02 0.39
N LEU A 81 -3.56 -5.17 0.53
CA LEU A 81 -4.92 -5.29 1.05
C LEU A 81 -5.06 -6.47 2.02
N CYS A 82 -5.84 -6.28 3.08
CA CYS A 82 -6.41 -7.37 3.87
C CYS A 82 -7.65 -7.95 3.18
N ILE A 83 -7.93 -9.23 3.42
CA ILE A 83 -9.06 -9.94 2.83
C ILE A 83 -9.75 -10.74 3.95
N GLY A 84 -11.09 -10.84 3.89
CA GLY A 84 -11.87 -11.66 4.82
C GLY A 84 -11.38 -13.11 4.88
N GLY A 85 -11.50 -13.74 6.05
CA GLY A 85 -10.97 -15.10 6.27
C GLY A 85 -9.45 -15.14 6.55
N GLY A 86 -8.83 -14.01 6.88
CA GLY A 86 -7.43 -13.95 7.32
C GLY A 86 -6.41 -13.98 6.18
N GLN A 87 -6.84 -13.62 4.97
CA GLN A 87 -5.97 -13.56 3.80
C GLN A 87 -5.39 -12.15 3.60
N GLY A 88 -4.33 -12.06 2.80
CA GLY A 88 -3.74 -10.78 2.40
C GLY A 88 -3.06 -10.89 1.05
N VAL A 89 -3.06 -9.78 0.31
CA VAL A 89 -2.40 -9.63 -0.98
C VAL A 89 -1.51 -8.40 -0.96
N ALA A 90 -0.37 -8.48 -1.64
CA ALA A 90 0.55 -7.38 -1.80
C ALA A 90 1.18 -7.45 -3.20
N LEU A 91 1.47 -6.28 -3.77
CA LEU A 91 2.11 -6.10 -5.06
C LEU A 91 3.17 -5.01 -4.93
N THR A 92 4.40 -5.33 -5.34
CA THR A 92 5.49 -4.37 -5.54
C THR A 92 5.54 -3.97 -7.00
N ILE A 93 5.67 -2.67 -7.27
CA ILE A 93 5.86 -2.12 -8.62
C ILE A 93 7.09 -1.21 -8.64
N GLU A 94 7.85 -1.28 -9.73
CA GLU A 94 8.97 -0.37 -10.01
C GLU A 94 8.64 0.43 -11.25
N ARG A 95 8.96 1.73 -11.23
CA ARG A 95 8.83 2.61 -12.39
C ARG A 95 10.21 2.80 -13.02
N ASP A 96 10.28 2.57 -14.32
CA ASP A 96 11.47 2.81 -15.17
C ASP A 96 11.62 4.30 -15.52
#